data_AF-A0A8C5G7L1-F1
#
_entry.id   AF-A0A8C5G7L1-F1
#
_cell.length_a   1.000
_cell.length_b   1.000
_cell.length_c   1.000
_cell.angle_alpha   90.00
_cell.angle_beta   90.00
_cell.angle_gamma   90.00
#
_symmetry.space_group_name_H-M   'P 1'
#
loop_
_entity.id
_entity.type
_entity.pdbx_description
1 polymer ?
#
loop_
_entity_poly.entity_id
_entity_poly.type
_entity_poly.pdbx_seq_one_letter_code
_entity_poly.pdbx_strand_id
1 'polypeptide(L)'
;LLASRYRKGGESLGTFAADVKLHAQYGYPTFDARAREELALYAFLQGLSPEPLRQHVRLAMPQTLRAALVEAERAEVVLSTRPTPPKAPTSRPPIRQRRPAQRSGPRTKSYIQRDNRGFGRVMASQ
;
A
#
# COMPACT_ATOMS: atom_id res chain seq x y z
N LEU A 1 -7.36 -24.55 19.23
CA LEU A 1 -8.61 -23.76 19.36
C LEU A 1 -8.91 -23.10 18.01
N LEU A 2 -10.18 -22.95 17.65
CA LEU A 2 -10.61 -22.43 16.35
C LEU A 2 -9.95 -21.07 16.01
N ALA A 3 -9.85 -20.18 17.01
CA ALA A 3 -9.35 -18.81 16.86
C ALA A 3 -7.85 -18.68 16.59
N SER A 4 -7.04 -19.72 16.87
CA SER A 4 -5.59 -19.68 16.69
C SER A 4 -5.13 -20.29 15.37
N ARG A 5 -6.07 -20.77 14.55
CA ARG A 5 -5.77 -21.57 13.37
C ARG A 5 -5.67 -20.66 12.14
N TYR A 6 -4.46 -20.53 11.62
CA TYR A 6 -4.16 -19.81 10.37
C TYR A 6 -3.70 -20.79 9.30
N ARG A 7 -3.96 -20.50 8.02
CA ARG A 7 -3.46 -21.29 6.89
C ARG A 7 -1.93 -21.26 6.86
N LYS A 8 -1.31 -22.44 6.88
CA LYS A 8 0.15 -22.59 6.81
C LYS A 8 0.64 -22.35 5.38
N GLY A 9 1.87 -21.89 5.22
CA GLY A 9 2.50 -21.76 3.90
C GLY A 9 2.52 -23.11 3.17
N GLY A 10 2.00 -23.16 1.95
CA GLY A 10 1.92 -24.38 1.13
C GLY A 10 0.72 -25.30 1.42
N GLU A 11 -0.10 -25.00 2.43
CA GLU A 11 -1.33 -25.75 2.70
C GLU A 11 -2.42 -25.42 1.67
N SER A 12 -3.18 -26.43 1.24
CA SER A 12 -4.32 -26.19 0.33
C SER A 12 -5.50 -25.52 1.06
N LEU A 13 -6.25 -24.67 0.34
CA LEU A 13 -7.44 -24.03 0.88
C LEU A 13 -8.51 -25.05 1.32
N GLY A 14 -8.66 -26.15 0.58
CA GLY A 14 -9.58 -27.23 0.92
C GLY A 14 -9.21 -27.95 2.21
N THR A 15 -7.93 -28.27 2.41
CA THR A 15 -7.43 -28.88 3.67
C THR A 15 -7.69 -27.95 4.85
N PHE A 16 -7.36 -26.67 4.71
CA PHE A 16 -7.61 -25.67 5.74
C PHE A 16 -9.11 -25.57 6.08
N ALA A 17 -9.99 -25.49 5.09
CA ALA A 17 -11.43 -25.41 5.30
C ALA A 17 -11.99 -26.66 6.01
N ALA A 18 -11.52 -27.85 5.62
CA ALA A 18 -11.92 -29.11 6.25
C ALA A 18 -11.52 -29.14 7.73
N ASP A 19 -10.28 -28.75 8.05
CA ASP A 19 -9.80 -28.68 9.43
C ASP A 19 -10.63 -27.72 10.28
N VAL A 20 -10.90 -26.51 9.77
CA VAL A 20 -11.68 -25.50 10.50
C VAL A 20 -13.10 -26.00 10.76
N LYS A 21 -13.73 -26.64 9.77
CA LYS A 21 -15.05 -27.26 9.93
C LYS A 21 -15.04 -28.35 11.00
N LEU A 22 -14.02 -29.21 10.98
CA LEU A 22 -13.85 -30.30 11.96
C LEU A 22 -13.70 -29.75 13.39
N HIS A 23 -12.88 -28.72 13.55
CA HIS A 23 -12.69 -28.06 14.84
C HIS A 23 -13.96 -27.36 15.35
N ALA A 24 -14.77 -26.79 14.45
CA ALA A 24 -16.06 -26.20 14.84
C ALA A 24 -17.04 -27.28 15.32
N GLN A 25 -17.03 -28.45 14.67
CA GLN A 25 -17.88 -29.59 15.04
C GLN A 25 -17.51 -30.18 16.41
N TYR A 26 -16.23 -30.49 16.64
CA TYR A 26 -15.81 -31.10 17.90
C TYR A 26 -15.59 -30.11 19.03
N GLY A 27 -15.22 -28.86 18.73
CA GLY A 27 -15.03 -27.82 19.74
C GLY A 27 -16.33 -27.26 20.29
N TYR A 28 -17.43 -27.36 19.53
CA TYR A 28 -18.73 -26.79 19.89
C TYR A 28 -19.88 -27.78 19.63
N PRO A 29 -19.89 -28.94 20.31
CA PRO A 29 -20.89 -29.99 20.07
C PRO A 29 -22.31 -29.58 20.50
N THR A 30 -22.43 -28.69 21.50
CA THR A 30 -23.71 -28.20 22.02
C THR A 30 -24.36 -27.11 21.17
N PHE A 31 -23.60 -26.50 20.25
CA PHE A 31 -24.09 -25.47 19.35
C PHE A 31 -24.94 -26.14 18.27
N ASP A 32 -25.89 -25.42 17.67
CA ASP A 32 -26.60 -25.96 16.51
C ASP A 32 -25.71 -25.98 15.25
N ALA A 33 -26.21 -26.62 14.19
CA ALA A 33 -25.45 -26.74 12.94
C ALA A 33 -25.15 -25.39 12.28
N ARG A 34 -26.06 -24.42 12.39
CA ARG A 34 -25.91 -23.10 11.79
C ARG A 34 -24.83 -22.29 12.53
N ALA A 35 -24.89 -22.25 13.85
CA ALA A 35 -23.91 -21.57 14.69
C ALA A 35 -22.50 -22.13 14.48
N ARG A 36 -22.36 -23.46 14.34
CA ARG A 36 -21.07 -24.07 13.99
C ARG A 36 -20.57 -23.68 12.60
N GLU A 37 -21.45 -23.60 11.60
CA GLU A 37 -21.10 -23.16 10.25
C GLU A 37 -20.64 -21.68 10.27
N GLU A 38 -21.33 -20.82 11.01
CA GLU A 38 -20.97 -19.40 11.20
C GLU A 38 -19.59 -19.27 11.88
N LEU A 39 -19.33 -20.04 12.93
CA LEU A 39 -18.01 -20.10 13.59
C LEU A 39 -16.92 -20.56 12.62
N ALA A 40 -17.18 -21.62 11.84
CA ALA A 40 -16.23 -22.14 10.87
C ALA A 40 -15.95 -21.11 9.77
N LEU A 41 -16.97 -20.42 9.25
CA LEU A 41 -16.82 -19.33 8.30
C LEU A 41 -15.94 -18.21 8.87
N TYR A 42 -16.24 -17.74 10.09
CA TYR A 42 -15.46 -16.68 10.71
C TYR A 42 -14.00 -17.07 10.90
N ALA A 43 -13.74 -18.27 11.42
CA ALA A 43 -12.38 -18.78 11.60
C ALA A 43 -11.65 -18.99 10.26
N PHE A 44 -12.35 -19.43 9.21
CA PHE A 44 -11.77 -19.54 7.88
C PHE A 44 -11.34 -18.16 7.37
N LEU A 45 -12.24 -17.18 7.38
CA LEU A 45 -11.94 -15.81 6.94
C LEU A 45 -10.83 -15.17 7.76
N GLN A 46 -10.78 -15.41 9.07
CA GLN A 46 -9.70 -14.92 9.93
C GLN A 46 -8.38 -15.65 9.68
N GLY A 47 -8.40 -16.94 9.38
CA GLY A 47 -7.19 -17.74 9.19
C GLY A 47 -6.63 -17.69 7.77
N LEU A 48 -7.34 -17.09 6.80
CA LEU A 48 -6.86 -16.95 5.43
C LEU A 48 -5.53 -16.17 5.36
N SER A 49 -4.61 -16.72 4.60
CA SER A 49 -3.33 -16.10 4.25
C SER A 49 -3.04 -16.39 2.76
N PRO A 50 -2.35 -15.47 2.06
CA PRO A 50 -1.83 -14.17 2.51
C PRO A 50 -2.93 -13.09 2.65
N GLU A 51 -2.59 -11.92 3.22
CA GLU A 51 -3.55 -10.84 3.47
C GLU A 51 -4.35 -10.39 2.22
N PRO A 52 -3.74 -10.24 1.02
CA PRO A 52 -4.50 -9.88 -0.18
C PRO A 52 -5.60 -10.89 -0.54
N LEU A 53 -5.35 -12.18 -0.30
CA LEU A 53 -6.36 -13.23 -0.51
C LEU A 53 -7.52 -13.06 0.47
N ARG A 54 -7.21 -12.85 1.76
CA ARG A 54 -8.21 -12.62 2.80
C ARG A 54 -9.08 -11.40 2.51
N GLN A 55 -8.49 -10.31 2.03
CA GLN A 55 -9.23 -9.10 1.64
C GLN A 55 -10.16 -9.36 0.47
N HIS A 56 -9.69 -10.06 -0.58
CA HIS A 56 -10.52 -10.41 -1.74
C HIS A 56 -11.77 -11.19 -1.34
N VAL A 57 -11.58 -12.24 -0.54
CA VAL A 57 -12.70 -13.09 -0.09
C VAL A 57 -13.65 -12.31 0.82
N ARG A 58 -13.14 -11.42 1.68
CA ARG A 58 -13.99 -10.56 2.52
C ARG A 58 -14.87 -9.60 1.73
N LEU A 59 -14.34 -9.03 0.64
CA LEU A 59 -15.10 -8.12 -0.23
C LEU A 59 -16.26 -8.81 -0.94
N ALA A 60 -16.15 -10.11 -1.22
CA ALA A 60 -17.24 -10.91 -1.76
C ALA A 60 -18.36 -11.22 -0.74
N MET A 61 -18.16 -10.88 0.55
CA MET A 61 -19.13 -11.07 1.64
C MET A 61 -19.78 -12.46 1.66
N PRO A 62 -19.00 -13.56 1.68
CA PRO A 62 -19.55 -14.90 1.65
C PRO A 62 -20.41 -15.18 2.89
N GLN A 63 -21.55 -15.84 2.69
CA GLN A 63 -22.50 -16.18 3.75
C GLN A 63 -22.32 -17.61 4.29
N THR A 64 -21.50 -18.43 3.64
CA THR A 64 -21.25 -19.83 4.02
C THR A 64 -19.77 -20.17 3.87
N LEU A 65 -19.28 -21.18 4.60
CA LEU A 65 -17.90 -21.64 4.47
C LEU A 65 -17.61 -22.10 3.04
N ARG A 66 -18.58 -22.78 2.40
CA ARG A 66 -18.44 -23.24 1.02
C ARG A 66 -18.28 -22.09 0.03
N ALA A 67 -19.08 -21.03 0.17
CA ALA A 67 -18.96 -19.85 -0.68
C ALA A 67 -17.60 -19.17 -0.49
N ALA A 68 -17.14 -19.03 0.76
CA ALA A 68 -15.83 -18.46 1.07
C ALA A 68 -14.68 -19.29 0.46
N LEU A 69 -14.77 -20.62 0.51
CA LEU A 69 -13.77 -21.52 -0.09
C LEU A 69 -13.72 -21.36 -1.62
N VAL A 70 -14.87 -21.39 -2.29
CA VAL A 70 -14.95 -21.23 -3.75
C VAL A 70 -14.35 -19.89 -4.18
N GLU A 71 -14.65 -18.82 -3.45
CA GLU A 71 -14.10 -17.50 -3.74
C GLU A 71 -12.59 -17.45 -3.48
N ALA A 72 -12.12 -18.05 -2.40
CA ALA A 72 -10.70 -18.12 -2.09
C ALA A 72 -9.92 -18.86 -3.18
N GLU A 73 -10.43 -19.97 -3.68
CA GLU A 73 -9.81 -20.74 -4.77
C GLU A 73 -9.70 -19.91 -6.06
N ARG A 74 -10.78 -19.19 -6.44
CA ARG A 74 -10.77 -18.30 -7.60
C ARG A 74 -9.77 -17.15 -7.44
N ALA A 75 -9.78 -16.52 -6.28
CA ALA A 75 -8.90 -15.41 -5.95
C ALA A 75 -7.43 -15.82 -5.91
N GLU A 76 -7.13 -17.02 -5.41
CA GLU A 76 -5.76 -17.56 -5.38
C GLU A 76 -5.19 -17.73 -6.78
N VAL A 77 -6.00 -18.16 -7.76
CA VAL A 77 -5.58 -18.24 -9.16
C VAL A 77 -5.25 -16.83 -9.68
N VAL A 78 -6.14 -15.86 -9.48
CA VAL A 78 -5.94 -14.48 -9.94
C VAL A 78 -4.68 -13.87 -9.33
N LEU A 79 -4.47 -14.02 -8.02
CA LEU A 79 -3.33 -13.45 -7.32
C LEU A 79 -2.01 -14.13 -7.69
N SER A 80 -2.03 -15.44 -7.94
CA SER A 80 -0.88 -16.20 -8.41
C SER A 80 -0.45 -15.81 -9.83
N THR A 81 -1.36 -15.30 -10.67
CA THR A 81 -1.07 -14.90 -12.05
C THR A 81 -0.49 -13.50 -12.22
N ARG A 82 -0.24 -12.75 -11.13
CA ARG A 82 0.23 -11.37 -11.24
C ARG A 82 1.66 -11.31 -11.83
N PRO A 83 1.88 -10.62 -12.96
CA PRO A 83 3.23 -10.39 -13.46
C PRO A 83 3.99 -9.57 -12.42
N THR A 84 5.18 -10.04 -12.03
CA THR A 84 6.14 -9.17 -11.32
C THR A 84 6.32 -7.90 -12.14
N PRO A 85 6.16 -6.69 -11.56
CA PRO A 85 6.53 -5.49 -12.29
C PRO A 85 7.99 -5.65 -12.75
N PRO A 86 8.34 -5.26 -13.99
CA PRO A 86 9.73 -5.30 -14.42
C PRO A 86 10.57 -4.53 -13.41
N LYS A 87 11.64 -5.16 -12.91
CA LYS A 87 12.64 -4.51 -12.05
C LYS A 87 12.93 -3.14 -12.66
N ALA A 88 12.68 -2.07 -11.90
CA ALA A 88 13.00 -0.73 -12.34
C ALA A 88 14.46 -0.71 -12.83
N PRO A 89 14.76 -0.21 -14.04
CA PRO A 89 16.13 -0.09 -14.48
C PRO A 89 16.86 0.90 -13.55
N THR A 90 17.85 0.36 -12.87
CA THR A 90 19.16 0.92 -12.53
C THR A 90 19.26 2.45 -12.41
N SER A 91 19.50 2.89 -11.17
CA SER A 91 20.20 4.13 -10.77
C SER A 91 20.02 5.37 -11.66
N ARG A 92 19.21 6.32 -11.20
CA ARG A 92 19.41 7.73 -11.55
C ARG A 92 20.82 8.14 -11.12
N PRO A 93 21.70 8.64 -12.00
CA PRO A 93 22.97 9.21 -11.55
C PRO A 93 22.68 10.47 -10.73
N PRO A 94 23.50 10.77 -9.71
CA PRO A 94 23.31 11.98 -8.92
C PRO A 94 23.51 13.21 -9.80
N ILE A 95 22.54 14.13 -9.74
CA ILE A 95 22.63 15.45 -10.33
C ILE A 95 23.90 16.12 -9.78
N ARG A 96 24.93 16.27 -10.63
CA ARG A 96 26.10 17.11 -10.33
C ARG A 96 25.61 18.54 -10.19
N GLN A 97 25.45 19.00 -8.94
CA GLN A 97 25.27 20.41 -8.65
C GLN A 97 26.50 21.16 -9.18
N ARG A 98 26.30 21.94 -10.26
CA ARG A 98 27.33 22.83 -10.77
C ARG A 98 27.57 23.92 -9.71
N ARG A 99 28.74 23.91 -9.09
CA ARG A 99 29.24 25.03 -8.27
C ARG A 99 29.16 26.32 -9.10
N PRO A 100 28.62 27.42 -8.56
CA PRO A 100 28.74 28.71 -9.23
C PRO A 100 30.22 29.10 -9.23
N ALA A 101 30.76 29.32 -10.43
CA ALA A 101 32.11 29.81 -10.63
C ALA A 101 32.22 31.21 -10.01
N GLN A 102 33.09 31.36 -9.02
CA GLN A 102 33.61 32.66 -8.61
C GLN A 102 34.33 33.26 -9.82
N ARG A 103 33.75 34.29 -10.43
CA ARG A 103 34.41 35.07 -11.46
C ARG A 103 34.88 36.39 -10.85
N SER A 104 36.16 36.40 -10.51
CA SER A 104 36.99 37.60 -10.32
C SER A 104 36.83 38.56 -11.51
N GLY A 105 36.79 39.86 -11.22
CA GLY A 105 36.54 40.96 -12.18
C GLY A 105 37.51 41.05 -13.37
N PRO A 106 37.35 42.05 -14.26
CA PRO A 106 37.81 43.38 -13.91
C PRO A 106 36.98 44.57 -14.41
N ARG A 107 37.30 45.69 -13.78
CA ARG A 107 36.96 47.12 -13.96
C ARG A 107 37.26 47.66 -15.37
N THR A 108 36.33 48.37 -16.03
CA THR A 108 36.49 49.77 -16.50
C THR A 108 35.34 50.35 -17.35
N LYS A 109 35.17 51.68 -17.18
CA LYS A 109 34.75 52.73 -18.13
C LYS A 109 33.25 52.99 -18.40
N SER A 110 32.76 53.93 -17.59
CA SER A 110 32.01 55.15 -17.93
C SER A 110 31.85 55.54 -19.42
N TYR A 111 30.61 55.88 -19.80
CA TYR A 111 30.21 56.96 -20.74
C TYR A 111 28.69 57.25 -20.51
N ILE A 112 28.32 58.31 -19.78
CA ILE A 112 27.66 59.56 -20.21
C ILE A 112 26.29 59.39 -20.90
N GLN A 113 25.24 59.96 -20.26
CA GLN A 113 24.22 60.88 -20.85
C GLN A 113 23.32 61.36 -19.67
N ARG A 114 23.43 62.59 -19.12
CA ARG A 114 22.78 63.85 -19.55
C ARG A 114 21.28 63.66 -19.89
N ASP A 115 20.30 64.40 -19.37
CA ASP A 115 20.24 65.75 -18.80
C ASP A 115 18.94 65.96 -17.99
N ASN A 116 19.07 66.79 -16.96
CA ASN A 116 18.18 67.87 -16.50
C ASN A 116 16.68 67.87 -16.85
N ARG A 117 15.87 67.93 -15.78
CA ARG A 117 14.83 68.94 -15.49
C ARG A 117 14.10 68.48 -14.21
N GLY A 118 13.95 69.21 -13.12
CA GLY A 118 14.21 70.60 -12.76
C GLY A 118 13.42 70.87 -11.47
N PHE A 119 13.83 71.90 -10.72
CA PHE A 119 13.09 72.58 -9.64
C PHE A 119 12.88 71.74 -8.35
N GLY A 120 13.32 72.15 -7.15
CA GLY A 120 13.93 73.38 -6.71
C GLY A 120 13.75 73.51 -5.20
N ARG A 121 14.85 73.88 -4.54
CA ARG A 121 14.93 74.85 -3.42
C ARG A 121 14.34 74.49 -2.03
N VAL A 122 15.27 74.37 -1.08
CA VAL A 122 15.43 75.05 0.26
C VAL A 122 14.21 75.18 1.19
N MET A 123 14.26 74.99 2.51
CA MET A 123 15.14 75.49 3.60
C MET A 123 14.94 74.54 4.81
N ALA A 124 15.95 74.11 5.58
CA ALA A 124 16.62 74.78 6.72
C ALA A 124 15.72 75.15 7.93
N SER A 125 16.16 74.64 9.11
CA SER A 125 15.96 75.18 10.48
C SER A 125 14.56 74.97 11.10
N GLN A 126 14.39 74.66 12.38
CA GLN A 126 15.21 74.70 13.59
C GLN A 126 14.61 73.71 14.61
#